data_AF-A0A6V7M4A8-F1
#
_entry.id   AF-A0A6V7M4A8-F1
#
_cell.length_a   1.000
_cell.length_b   1.000
_cell.length_c   1.000
_cell.angle_alpha   90.00
_cell.angle_beta   90.00
_cell.angle_gamma   90.00
#
_symmetry.space_group_name_H-M   'P 1'
#
loop_
_entity.id
_entity.type
_entity.pdbx_description
1 polymer ?
#
loop_
_entity_poly.entity_id
_entity_poly.type
_entity_poly.pdbx_seq_one_letter_code
_entity_poly.pdbx_strand_id
1 'polypeptide(L)'
;GVMVRLMLVLAPVMCILGGIGASSLLLTYMKQLESTKVIDKKSRKFESNYVLRSEIAMVFIAIMCVLFFSYTLHCTWVTAEAYSSPSIVLSARSPDGGRMIFDDFREAYYWLRMNTPEGSKVMSWWDYGYQITAMANRTILVDNNTWNNTHISRVGQAMASSEEKAYEIMRELDVNYVLVIFGGLTGYSSD
;
A
#
# COMPACT_ATOMS: atom_id res chain seq x y z
N GLY A 1 0.29 -12.41 -13.70
CA GLY A 1 1.50 -11.83 -13.08
C GLY A 1 1.92 -12.71 -11.93
N VAL A 2 3.19 -13.08 -11.84
CA VAL A 2 3.70 -14.11 -10.91
C VAL A 2 3.89 -13.57 -9.48
N MET A 3 4.02 -12.24 -9.30
CA MET A 3 4.16 -11.59 -7.98
C MET A 3 3.44 -10.24 -7.94
N VAL A 4 2.67 -9.98 -6.88
CA VAL A 4 1.94 -8.71 -6.67
C VAL A 4 2.90 -7.54 -6.45
N ARG A 5 4.02 -7.76 -5.75
CA ARG A 5 5.03 -6.71 -5.47
C ARG A 5 5.69 -6.15 -6.74
N LEU A 6 5.79 -6.94 -7.80
CA LEU A 6 6.34 -6.50 -9.09
C LEU A 6 5.36 -5.63 -9.90
N MET A 7 4.14 -5.40 -9.41
CA MET A 7 3.22 -4.45 -10.04
C MET A 7 3.77 -3.01 -9.99
N LEU A 8 4.58 -2.68 -8.97
CA LEU A 8 5.18 -1.35 -8.85
C LEU A 8 6.12 -1.03 -10.01
N VAL A 9 6.90 -2.01 -10.51
CA VAL A 9 7.82 -1.81 -11.64
C VAL A 9 7.09 -1.73 -12.98
N LEU A 10 5.86 -2.26 -13.05
CA LEU A 10 5.02 -2.20 -14.24
C LEU A 10 4.40 -0.81 -14.42
N ALA A 11 4.07 -0.12 -13.31
CA ALA A 11 3.34 1.15 -13.35
C ALA A 11 3.98 2.23 -14.23
N PRO A 12 5.31 2.51 -14.16
CA PRO A 12 5.94 3.53 -15.01
C PRO A 12 5.83 3.22 -16.50
N VAL A 13 6.04 1.95 -16.90
CA VAL A 13 5.97 1.52 -18.31
C VAL A 13 4.54 1.68 -18.84
N MET A 14 3.54 1.31 -18.03
CA MET A 14 2.13 1.47 -18.39
C MET A 14 1.73 2.94 -18.52
N CYS A 15 2.23 3.83 -17.66
CA CYS A 15 1.99 5.27 -17.78
C CYS A 15 2.59 5.83 -19.09
N ILE A 16 3.81 5.41 -19.47
CA ILE A 16 4.45 5.86 -20.71
C ILE A 16 3.68 5.37 -21.94
N LEU A 17 3.39 4.05 -22.02
CA LEU A 17 2.66 3.49 -23.16
C LEU A 17 1.23 4.03 -23.25
N GLY A 18 0.55 4.18 -22.12
CA GLY A 18 -0.78 4.79 -22.05
C GLY A 18 -0.75 6.26 -22.49
N GLY A 19 0.27 7.02 -22.09
CA GLY A 19 0.48 8.39 -22.51
C GLY A 19 0.76 8.52 -24.01
N ILE A 20 1.62 7.68 -24.58
CA ILE A 20 1.91 7.65 -26.02
C ILE A 20 0.64 7.30 -26.82
N GLY A 21 -0.09 6.26 -26.39
CA GLY A 21 -1.33 5.83 -27.03
C GLY A 21 -2.40 6.91 -27.02
N ALA A 22 -2.68 7.50 -25.85
CA ALA A 22 -3.66 8.56 -25.73
C ALA A 22 -3.26 9.83 -26.51
N SER A 23 -1.98 10.20 -26.48
CA SER A 23 -1.45 11.36 -27.22
C SER A 23 -1.59 11.17 -28.74
N SER A 24 -1.23 9.99 -29.27
CA SER A 24 -1.34 9.69 -30.70
C SER A 24 -2.80 9.74 -31.17
N LEU A 25 -3.73 9.19 -30.39
CA LEU A 25 -5.16 9.24 -30.68
C LEU A 25 -5.68 10.68 -30.68
N LEU A 26 -5.40 11.45 -29.62
CA LEU A 26 -5.84 12.85 -29.52
C LEU A 26 -5.29 13.71 -30.67
N LEU A 27 -4.01 13.59 -31.02
CA LEU A 27 -3.42 14.32 -32.14
C LEU A 27 -4.09 13.99 -33.48
N THR A 28 -4.54 12.75 -33.67
CA THR A 28 -5.20 12.32 -34.91
C THR A 28 -6.58 12.95 -35.04
N TYR A 29 -7.40 12.90 -33.97
CA TYR A 29 -8.75 13.45 -33.98
C TYR A 29 -8.78 14.98 -33.90
N MET A 30 -7.82 15.62 -33.21
CA MET A 30 -7.70 17.08 -33.20
C MET A 30 -7.37 17.64 -34.58
N LYS A 31 -6.46 17.00 -35.34
CA LYS A 31 -6.14 17.41 -36.72
C LYS A 31 -7.34 17.30 -37.66
N GLN A 32 -8.19 16.27 -37.48
CA GLN A 32 -9.42 16.14 -38.25
C GLN A 32 -10.38 17.31 -37.98
N LEU A 33 -10.49 17.75 -36.72
CA LEU A 33 -11.29 18.93 -36.34
C LEU A 33 -10.75 20.24 -36.93
N GLU A 34 -9.43 20.43 -36.95
CA GLU A 34 -8.79 21.62 -37.54
C GLU A 34 -8.93 21.65 -39.07
N SER A 35 -8.80 20.50 -39.73
CA SER A 35 -8.92 20.41 -41.20
C SER A 35 -10.29 20.89 -41.71
N THR A 36 -11.36 20.65 -40.94
CA THR A 36 -12.72 21.10 -41.26
C THR A 36 -12.83 22.63 -41.27
N LYS A 37 -12.24 23.32 -40.28
CA LYS A 37 -12.27 24.79 -40.17
C LYS A 37 -11.57 25.50 -41.34
N VAL A 38 -10.57 24.87 -41.95
CA VAL A 38 -9.81 25.44 -43.09
C VAL A 38 -10.57 25.26 -44.41
N ILE A 39 -11.32 24.16 -44.56
CA ILE A 39 -12.03 23.80 -45.80
C ILE A 39 -13.35 24.59 -45.95
N ASP A 40 -14.03 24.94 -44.85
CA ASP A 40 -15.22 25.81 -44.85
C ASP A 40 -14.99 27.15 -45.57
N LYS A 41 -13.73 27.58 -45.72
CA LYS A 41 -13.35 28.81 -46.42
C LYS A 41 -13.25 28.67 -47.95
N LYS A 42 -13.31 27.46 -48.55
CA LYS A 42 -12.90 27.27 -49.96
C LYS A 42 -13.78 26.40 -50.89
N SER A 43 -14.76 25.60 -50.45
CA SER A 43 -15.56 24.83 -51.43
C SER A 43 -16.86 24.21 -50.89
N ARG A 44 -18.01 24.67 -51.43
CA ARG A 44 -19.33 24.03 -51.30
C ARG A 44 -19.52 23.01 -52.42
N LYS A 45 -19.28 21.71 -52.17
CA LYS A 45 -19.86 20.58 -52.95
C LYS A 45 -19.54 19.16 -52.42
N PHE A 46 -18.76 19.02 -51.33
CA PHE A 46 -18.41 17.72 -50.72
C PHE A 46 -18.77 17.62 -49.22
N GLU A 47 -19.77 18.39 -48.74
CA GLU A 47 -19.99 18.69 -47.30
C GLU A 47 -20.37 17.49 -46.40
N SER A 48 -21.17 16.53 -46.89
CA SER A 48 -21.77 15.50 -46.00
C SER A 48 -20.75 14.58 -45.31
N ASN A 49 -19.71 14.12 -46.03
CA ASN A 49 -18.71 13.21 -45.47
C ASN A 49 -17.68 13.89 -44.53
N TYR A 50 -17.45 15.20 -44.68
CA TYR A 50 -16.50 15.95 -43.85
C TYR A 50 -17.13 16.39 -42.53
N VAL A 51 -18.39 16.84 -42.56
CA VAL A 51 -19.14 17.19 -41.34
C VAL A 51 -19.28 15.96 -40.44
N LEU A 52 -19.63 14.79 -40.98
CA LEU A 52 -19.74 13.55 -40.20
C LEU A 52 -18.41 13.16 -39.53
N ARG A 53 -17.27 13.33 -40.21
CA ARG A 53 -15.93 13.07 -39.63
C ARG A 53 -15.56 14.04 -38.51
N SER A 54 -15.97 15.31 -38.64
CA SER A 54 -15.75 16.34 -37.63
C SER A 54 -16.55 16.08 -36.36
N GLU A 55 -17.81 15.68 -36.49
CA GLU A 55 -18.67 15.31 -35.34
C GLU A 55 -18.13 14.09 -34.60
N ILE A 56 -17.69 13.06 -35.34
CA ILE A 56 -17.07 11.86 -34.74
C ILE A 56 -15.79 12.22 -33.97
N ALA A 57 -14.94 13.11 -34.52
CA ALA A 57 -13.73 13.55 -33.84
C ALA A 57 -14.04 14.35 -32.56
N MET A 58 -15.06 15.20 -32.57
CA MET A 58 -15.49 15.95 -31.39
C MET A 58 -16.01 15.02 -30.29
N VAL A 59 -16.86 14.05 -30.65
CA VAL A 59 -17.37 13.03 -29.71
C VAL A 59 -16.23 12.21 -29.11
N PHE A 60 -15.25 11.79 -29.94
CA PHE A 60 -14.09 11.04 -29.46
C PHE A 60 -13.27 11.82 -28.44
N ILE A 61 -12.98 13.10 -28.71
CA ILE A 61 -12.24 13.97 -27.77
C ILE A 61 -13.03 14.13 -26.47
N ALA A 62 -14.35 14.33 -26.54
CA ALA A 62 -15.20 14.45 -25.36
C ALA A 62 -15.18 13.17 -24.51
N ILE A 63 -15.29 11.99 -25.13
CA ILE A 63 -15.18 10.69 -24.45
C ILE A 63 -13.81 10.56 -23.77
N MET A 64 -12.72 10.96 -24.45
CA MET A 64 -11.39 10.88 -23.87
C MET A 64 -11.21 11.80 -22.66
N CYS A 65 -11.78 13.00 -22.69
CA CYS A 65 -11.81 13.90 -21.53
C CYS A 65 -12.58 13.28 -20.34
N VAL A 66 -13.73 12.65 -20.61
CA VAL A 66 -14.52 11.96 -19.57
C VAL A 66 -13.72 10.80 -18.95
N LEU A 67 -13.02 10.02 -19.77
CA LEU A 67 -12.20 8.91 -19.28
C LEU A 67 -11.04 9.39 -18.40
N PHE A 68 -10.36 10.48 -18.77
CA PHE A 68 -9.32 11.06 -17.92
C PHE A 68 -9.87 11.62 -16.62
N PHE A 69 -11.01 12.30 -16.66
CA PHE A 69 -11.66 12.80 -15.46
C PHE A 69 -12.07 11.65 -14.52
N SER A 70 -12.70 10.60 -15.06
CA SER A 70 -13.06 9.40 -14.32
C SER A 70 -11.83 8.69 -13.74
N TYR A 71 -10.72 8.66 -14.47
CA TYR A 71 -9.45 8.09 -14.00
C TYR A 71 -8.90 8.85 -12.80
N THR A 72 -8.90 10.19 -12.84
CA THR A 72 -8.46 11.01 -11.70
C THR A 72 -9.31 10.75 -10.47
N LEU A 73 -10.65 10.75 -10.61
CA LEU A 73 -11.55 10.46 -9.50
C LEU A 73 -11.32 9.06 -8.92
N HIS A 74 -11.13 8.06 -9.79
CA HIS A 74 -10.84 6.70 -9.37
C HIS A 74 -9.52 6.61 -8.58
N CYS A 75 -8.44 7.23 -9.07
CA CYS A 75 -7.15 7.25 -8.38
C CYS A 75 -7.26 7.92 -7.00
N THR A 76 -7.98 9.04 -6.89
CA THR A 76 -8.18 9.72 -5.61
C THR A 76 -8.96 8.85 -4.62
N TRP A 77 -10.06 8.23 -5.06
CA TRP A 77 -10.88 7.36 -4.22
C TRP A 77 -10.10 6.12 -3.74
N VAL A 78 -9.41 5.43 -4.66
CA VAL A 78 -8.59 4.25 -4.31
C VAL A 78 -7.48 4.61 -3.33
N THR A 79 -6.81 5.75 -3.52
CA THR A 79 -5.74 6.19 -2.62
C THR A 79 -6.28 6.46 -1.22
N ALA A 80 -7.42 7.14 -1.12
CA ALA A 80 -8.04 7.53 0.15
C ALA A 80 -8.60 6.35 0.95
N GLU A 81 -9.25 5.40 0.29
CA GLU A 81 -9.94 4.31 0.99
C GLU A 81 -9.05 3.07 1.18
N ALA A 82 -8.20 2.72 0.20
CA ALA A 82 -7.46 1.46 0.24
C ALA A 82 -6.02 1.61 0.74
N TYR A 83 -5.32 2.67 0.33
CA TYR A 83 -3.87 2.79 0.57
C TYR A 83 -3.50 3.72 1.73
N SER A 84 -4.34 4.69 2.10
CA SER A 84 -4.07 5.57 3.26
C SER A 84 -4.60 5.01 4.58
N SER A 85 -4.08 3.87 5.02
CA SER A 85 -4.34 3.29 6.34
C SER A 85 -3.03 3.11 7.13
N PRO A 86 -2.92 3.63 8.37
CA PRO A 86 -1.74 3.41 9.21
C PRO A 86 -1.75 1.98 9.78
N SER A 87 -0.59 1.34 9.84
CA SER A 87 -0.43 -0.02 10.39
C SER A 87 -0.06 -0.07 11.88
N ILE A 88 0.37 1.05 12.47
CA ILE A 88 0.75 1.15 13.89
C ILE A 88 -0.42 1.54 14.80
N VAL A 89 -1.42 2.22 14.24
CA VAL A 89 -2.63 2.65 14.94
C VAL A 89 -3.80 1.93 14.31
N LEU A 90 -4.47 1.08 15.06
CA LEU A 90 -5.65 0.39 14.58
C LEU A 90 -6.85 1.32 14.72
N SER A 91 -7.67 1.41 13.67
CA SER A 91 -8.94 2.13 13.76
C SER A 91 -10.11 1.21 13.46
N ALA A 92 -11.04 1.15 14.40
CA ALA A 92 -12.32 0.46 14.25
C ALA A 92 -13.46 1.47 14.17
N ARG A 93 -14.58 1.05 13.59
CA ARG A 93 -15.83 1.81 13.65
C ARG A 93 -16.68 1.26 14.79
N SER A 94 -17.06 2.15 15.70
CA SER A 94 -18.05 1.87 16.75
C SER A 94 -19.43 1.62 16.10
N PRO A 95 -20.34 0.86 16.74
CA PRO A 95 -21.72 0.72 16.28
C PRO A 95 -22.43 2.05 16.04
N ASP A 96 -22.04 3.11 16.75
CA ASP A 96 -22.59 4.47 16.63
C ASP A 96 -22.01 5.28 15.46
N GLY A 97 -21.16 4.67 14.62
CA GLY A 97 -20.49 5.34 13.50
C GLY A 97 -19.26 6.17 13.89
N GLY A 98 -18.95 6.28 15.19
CA GLY A 98 -17.73 6.91 15.68
C GLY A 98 -16.46 6.12 15.31
N ARG A 99 -15.37 6.83 15.01
CA ARG A 99 -14.05 6.20 14.80
C ARG A 99 -13.39 5.95 16.15
N MET A 100 -13.22 4.70 16.52
CA MET A 100 -12.43 4.28 17.67
C MET A 100 -11.00 4.02 17.22
N ILE A 101 -10.04 4.56 17.96
CA ILE A 101 -8.62 4.45 17.64
C ILE A 101 -7.96 3.69 18.80
N PHE A 102 -7.36 2.53 18.49
CA PHE A 102 -6.57 1.75 19.43
C PHE A 102 -5.10 2.03 19.19
N ASP A 103 -4.39 2.37 20.27
CA ASP A 103 -2.99 2.80 20.23
C ASP A 103 -2.06 1.90 21.06
N ASP A 104 -2.49 0.65 21.22
CA ASP A 104 -1.91 -0.29 22.17
C ASP A 104 -0.45 -0.63 21.83
N PHE A 105 -0.09 -0.64 20.54
CA PHE A 105 1.29 -0.84 20.08
C PHE A 105 2.23 0.24 20.63
N ARG A 106 1.86 1.51 20.46
CA ARG A 106 2.71 2.63 20.91
C ARG A 106 2.77 2.66 22.43
N GLU A 107 1.66 2.40 23.11
CA GLU A 107 1.63 2.30 24.57
C GLU A 107 2.56 1.19 25.08
N ALA A 108 2.46 -0.02 24.54
CA ALA A 108 3.29 -1.16 24.93
C ALA A 108 4.78 -0.92 24.66
N TYR A 109 5.14 -0.39 23.49
CA TYR A 109 6.52 -0.04 23.17
C TYR A 109 7.06 1.08 24.06
N TYR A 110 6.24 2.07 24.38
CA TYR A 110 6.64 3.16 25.27
C TYR A 110 6.82 2.68 26.71
N TRP A 111 5.95 1.79 27.18
CA TRP A 111 6.11 1.14 28.48
C TRP A 111 7.44 0.38 28.54
N LEU A 112 7.74 -0.41 27.51
CA LEU A 112 8.99 -1.18 27.42
C LEU A 112 10.21 -0.24 27.45
N ARG A 113 10.13 0.90 26.78
CA ARG A 113 11.18 1.92 26.76
C ARG A 113 11.42 2.59 28.11
N MET A 114 10.36 2.85 28.87
CA MET A 114 10.44 3.65 30.10
C MET A 114 10.63 2.80 31.36
N ASN A 115 10.22 1.53 31.34
CA ASN A 115 10.13 0.70 32.55
C ASN A 115 11.08 -0.51 32.56
N THR A 116 11.91 -0.68 31.53
CA THR A 116 12.90 -1.77 31.49
C THR A 116 14.33 -1.22 31.41
N PRO A 117 15.36 -1.98 31.84
CA PRO A 117 16.76 -1.60 31.64
C PRO A 117 17.12 -1.41 30.16
N GLU A 118 18.03 -0.48 29.84
CA GLU A 118 18.42 -0.17 28.45
C GLU A 118 19.06 -1.36 27.70
N GLY A 119 19.74 -2.26 28.42
CA GLY A 119 20.35 -3.47 27.86
C GLY A 119 19.41 -4.67 27.78
N SER A 120 18.11 -4.52 28.08
CA SER A 120 17.18 -5.63 28.09
C SER A 120 16.91 -6.18 26.69
N LYS A 121 17.00 -7.50 26.58
CA LYS A 121 16.73 -8.25 25.34
C LYS A 121 15.28 -8.69 25.30
N VAL A 122 14.60 -8.30 24.24
CA VAL A 122 13.18 -8.55 24.00
C VAL A 122 13.07 -9.61 22.91
N MET A 123 12.36 -10.70 23.20
CA MET A 123 12.02 -11.73 22.23
C MET A 123 10.63 -11.45 21.68
N SER A 124 10.52 -11.28 20.36
CA SER A 124 9.26 -11.18 19.62
C SER A 124 9.40 -11.92 18.30
N TRP A 125 8.29 -12.06 17.56
CA TRP A 125 8.35 -12.50 16.18
C TRP A 125 9.07 -11.47 15.29
N TRP A 126 9.62 -11.92 14.16
CA TRP A 126 10.54 -11.14 13.32
C TRP A 126 9.90 -9.91 12.67
N ASP A 127 8.60 -9.98 12.34
CA ASP A 127 7.82 -8.88 11.74
C ASP A 127 7.94 -7.57 12.55
N TYR A 128 7.98 -7.68 13.88
CA TYR A 128 7.96 -6.55 14.81
C TYR A 128 9.34 -6.01 15.19
N GLY A 129 10.43 -6.66 14.77
CA GLY A 129 11.78 -6.33 15.25
C GLY A 129 12.20 -4.88 15.01
N TYR A 130 11.91 -4.34 13.81
CA TYR A 130 12.19 -2.94 13.50
C TYR A 130 11.32 -1.96 14.29
N GLN A 131 10.05 -2.29 14.53
CA GLN A 131 9.15 -1.43 15.32
C GLN A 131 9.62 -1.33 16.77
N ILE A 132 9.96 -2.47 17.38
CA ILE A 132 10.48 -2.53 18.75
C ILE A 132 11.80 -1.76 18.85
N THR A 133 12.71 -1.95 17.90
CA THR A 133 13.99 -1.23 17.91
C THR A 133 13.79 0.29 17.79
N ALA A 134 12.92 0.73 16.88
CA ALA A 134 12.68 2.15 16.63
C ALA A 134 11.89 2.86 17.75
N MET A 135 10.87 2.20 18.31
CA MET A 135 9.95 2.81 19.27
C MET A 135 10.32 2.49 20.73
N ALA A 136 10.56 1.22 21.03
CA ALA A 136 10.91 0.77 22.38
C ALA A 136 12.39 0.99 22.73
N ASN A 137 13.26 1.14 21.72
CA ASN A 137 14.70 1.30 21.89
C ASN A 137 15.31 0.20 22.78
N ARG A 138 15.04 -1.06 22.44
CA ARG A 138 15.56 -2.26 23.12
C ARG A 138 16.19 -3.23 22.15
N THR A 139 17.08 -4.07 22.66
CA THR A 139 17.75 -5.11 21.87
C THR A 139 16.74 -6.19 21.49
N ILE A 140 16.66 -6.52 20.20
CA ILE A 140 15.83 -7.61 19.69
C ILE A 140 16.69 -8.80 19.27
N LEU A 141 16.14 -10.01 19.37
CA LEU A 141 16.82 -11.23 18.94
C LEU A 141 16.68 -11.49 17.43
N VAL A 142 15.50 -11.23 16.86
CA VAL A 142 15.21 -11.46 15.45
C VAL A 142 14.59 -10.21 14.83
N ASP A 143 14.91 -9.96 13.56
CA ASP A 143 14.47 -8.76 12.85
C ASP A 143 13.86 -9.08 11.49
N ASN A 144 13.29 -8.04 10.86
CA ASN A 144 12.56 -8.14 9.61
C ASN A 144 13.49 -8.23 8.38
N ASN A 145 14.83 -8.29 8.58
CA ASN A 145 15.77 -8.55 7.49
C ASN A 145 15.84 -10.04 7.13
N THR A 146 15.55 -10.92 8.09
CA THR A 146 15.44 -12.38 7.88
C THR A 146 16.66 -13.08 7.26
N TRP A 147 17.87 -12.56 7.50
CA TRP A 147 19.09 -13.10 6.90
C TRP A 147 19.56 -14.43 7.53
N ASN A 148 19.21 -14.70 8.80
CA ASN A 148 19.59 -15.92 9.51
C ASN A 148 18.36 -16.76 9.92
N ASN A 149 17.98 -17.69 9.03
CA ASN A 149 16.83 -18.56 9.23
C ASN A 149 16.96 -19.51 10.44
N THR A 150 18.18 -19.92 10.79
CA THR A 150 18.41 -20.79 11.94
C THR A 150 18.08 -20.08 13.24
N HIS A 151 18.43 -18.79 13.34
CA HIS A 151 18.11 -17.97 14.51
C HIS A 151 16.59 -17.75 14.64
N ILE A 152 15.91 -17.49 13.52
CA ILE A 152 14.44 -17.36 13.49
C ILE A 152 13.77 -18.68 13.87
N SER A 153 14.26 -19.80 13.35
CA SER A 153 13.77 -21.13 13.71
C SER A 153 13.92 -21.41 15.20
N ARG A 154 15.01 -20.94 15.84
CA ARG A 154 15.21 -21.10 17.29
C ARG A 154 14.18 -20.31 18.10
N VAL A 155 13.88 -19.07 17.71
CA VAL A 155 12.79 -18.28 18.31
C VAL A 155 11.43 -18.95 18.07
N GLY A 156 11.19 -19.48 16.87
CA GLY A 156 9.96 -20.23 16.56
C GLY A 156 9.80 -21.49 17.41
N GLN A 157 10.89 -22.23 17.65
CA GLN A 157 10.87 -23.38 18.58
C GLN A 157 10.54 -22.95 20.01
N ALA A 158 11.08 -21.82 20.48
CA ALA A 158 10.73 -21.30 21.80
C ALA A 158 9.24 -20.94 21.88
N MET A 159 8.65 -20.34 20.83
CA MET A 159 7.24 -19.95 20.82
C MET A 159 6.25 -21.12 20.59
N ALA A 160 6.71 -22.25 20.05
CA ALA A 160 5.87 -23.40 19.70
C ALA A 160 6.15 -24.68 20.52
N SER A 161 6.96 -24.59 21.58
CA SER A 161 7.27 -25.72 22.46
C SER A 161 6.64 -25.55 23.85
N SER A 162 6.66 -26.63 24.65
CA SER A 162 6.25 -26.56 26.05
C SER A 162 7.13 -25.60 26.83
N GLU A 163 6.57 -24.98 27.88
CA GLU A 163 7.27 -23.98 28.69
C GLU A 163 8.64 -24.46 29.20
N GLU A 164 8.76 -25.74 29.57
CA GLU A 164 10.04 -26.33 30.02
C GLU A 164 11.14 -26.23 28.95
N LYS A 165 10.82 -26.58 27.70
CA LYS A 165 11.75 -26.50 26.57
C LYS A 165 11.97 -25.06 26.12
N ALA A 166 10.90 -24.27 26.06
CA ALA A 166 10.96 -22.87 25.69
C ALA A 166 11.83 -22.06 26.66
N TYR A 167 11.74 -22.35 27.96
CA TYR A 167 12.53 -21.70 29.00
C TYR A 167 14.02 -21.99 28.87
N GLU A 168 14.41 -23.23 28.55
CA GLU A 168 15.80 -23.58 28.25
C GLU A 168 16.36 -22.74 27.09
N ILE A 169 15.58 -22.63 26.00
CA ILE A 169 15.96 -21.84 24.82
C ILE A 169 16.07 -20.34 25.17
N MET A 170 15.12 -19.79 25.91
CA MET A 170 15.12 -18.39 26.32
C MET A 170 16.31 -18.06 27.25
N ARG A 171 16.71 -19.02 28.10
CA ARG A 171 17.91 -18.91 28.94
C ARG A 171 19.19 -18.94 28.11
N GLU A 172 19.28 -19.84 27.13
CA GLU A 172 20.41 -19.91 26.19
C GLU A 172 20.61 -18.59 25.43
N LEU A 173 19.50 -17.96 25.01
CA LEU A 173 19.49 -16.71 24.26
C LEU A 173 19.54 -15.44 25.14
N ASP A 174 19.60 -15.59 26.46
CA ASP A 174 19.64 -14.50 27.45
C ASP A 174 18.47 -13.50 27.32
N VAL A 175 17.26 -14.01 27.10
CA VAL A 175 16.04 -13.21 26.96
C VAL A 175 15.60 -12.65 28.32
N ASN A 176 15.24 -11.37 28.36
CA ASN A 176 14.69 -10.73 29.57
C ASN A 176 13.17 -10.55 29.50
N TYR A 177 12.64 -10.19 28.33
CA TYR A 177 11.21 -9.94 28.12
C TYR A 177 10.73 -10.67 26.86
N VAL A 178 9.49 -11.15 26.88
CA VAL A 178 8.81 -11.71 25.72
C VAL A 178 7.63 -10.82 25.37
N LEU A 179 7.54 -10.39 24.12
CA LEU A 179 6.44 -9.58 23.61
C LEU A 179 5.63 -10.40 22.60
N VAL A 180 4.36 -10.61 22.92
CA VAL A 180 3.37 -11.29 22.08
C VAL A 180 2.19 -10.35 21.90
N ILE A 181 1.69 -10.24 20.66
CA ILE A 181 0.49 -9.49 20.35
C ILE A 181 -0.69 -10.45 20.44
N PHE A 182 -1.77 -10.00 21.08
CA PHE A 182 -2.97 -10.80 21.25
C PHE A 182 -4.18 -9.97 20.82
N GLY A 183 -4.84 -10.43 19.76
CA GLY A 183 -5.96 -9.75 19.12
C GLY A 183 -7.34 -10.20 19.56
N GLY A 184 -7.43 -11.18 20.48
CA GLY A 184 -8.68 -11.90 20.74
C GLY A 184 -9.84 -11.04 21.29
N LEU A 185 -9.54 -9.93 21.98
CA LEU A 185 -10.57 -9.01 22.47
C LEU A 185 -11.02 -7.99 21.41
N THR A 186 -10.08 -7.49 20.61
CA THR A 186 -10.33 -6.46 19.60
C THR A 186 -10.77 -7.04 18.25
N GLY A 187 -10.66 -8.36 18.08
CA GLY A 187 -10.90 -9.04 16.81
C GLY A 187 -9.82 -8.74 15.77
N TYR A 188 -8.59 -8.47 16.21
CA TYR A 188 -7.48 -8.20 15.32
C TYR A 188 -7.06 -9.47 14.60
N SER A 189 -7.14 -9.47 13.27
CA SER A 189 -6.92 -10.66 12.43
C SER A 189 -5.44 -11.03 12.21
N SER A 190 -4.50 -10.26 12.75
CA SER A 190 -3.07 -10.41 12.51
C SER A 190 -2.29 -10.60 13.81
N ASP A 191 -2.89 -11.30 14.76
CA ASP A 191 -2.25 -11.73 16.01
C ASP A 191 -1.35 -12.97 15.85
#